data_AF-A0A2Y9FYM0-F1
#
_entry.id   AF-A0A2Y9FYM0-F1
#
_cell.length_a   1.000
_cell.length_b   1.000
_cell.length_c   1.000
_cell.angle_alpha   90.00
_cell.angle_beta   90.00
_cell.angle_gamma   90.00
#
_symmetry.space_group_name_H-M   'P 1'
#
loop_
_entity.id
_entity.type
_entity.pdbx_description
1 polymer ?
#
loop_
_entity_poly.entity_id
_entity_poly.type
_entity_poly.pdbx_seq_one_letter_code
_entity_poly.pdbx_strand_id
1 'polypeptide(L)'
;MWMGSERSKHDAGYPEGHLKVDSLEFIHGTCIFPFVYGDGIYYNCISIHSDYDWCSLDDHFQGRWRYCTGLDPPKCIFPFTFRKKLFYNCTKKGYILNRSWCSLTDDYNRDGKWKQCSPHK
;
A
#
# COMPACT_ATOMS: atom_id res chain seq x y z
N MET A 1 12.92 1.45 -62.58
CA MET A 1 12.39 0.09 -62.81
C MET A 1 12.85 -0.74 -61.63
N TRP A 2 12.02 -1.10 -60.63
CA TRP A 2 10.88 -2.07 -60.64
C TRP A 2 11.24 -3.28 -61.51
N MET A 3 11.44 -4.50 -61.00
CA MET A 3 10.54 -5.42 -60.28
C MET A 3 11.37 -6.38 -59.38
N GLY A 4 10.95 -6.83 -58.18
CA GLY A 4 9.97 -7.91 -57.91
C GLY A 4 10.71 -9.23 -57.62
N SER A 5 10.80 -9.71 -56.35
CA SER A 5 9.91 -10.68 -55.67
C SER A 5 10.02 -12.10 -56.27
N GLU A 6 10.10 -13.24 -55.57
CA GLU A 6 9.32 -13.76 -54.42
C GLU A 6 10.01 -14.99 -53.77
N ARG A 7 9.73 -15.24 -52.46
CA ARG A 7 9.22 -16.50 -51.83
C ARG A 7 9.69 -16.58 -50.36
N SER A 8 8.94 -16.95 -49.32
CA SER A 8 7.52 -17.00 -48.93
C SER A 8 7.49 -17.44 -47.45
N LYS A 9 6.63 -16.81 -46.64
CA LYS A 9 6.03 -17.28 -45.36
C LYS A 9 7.01 -17.51 -44.19
N HIS A 10 6.78 -17.02 -42.98
CA HIS A 10 5.58 -17.24 -42.17
C HIS A 10 5.24 -16.02 -41.33
N ASP A 11 3.97 -15.65 -41.41
CA ASP A 11 3.27 -14.80 -40.47
C ASP A 11 3.08 -15.60 -39.17
N ALA A 12 3.49 -15.03 -38.04
CA ALA A 12 3.12 -15.52 -36.72
C ALA A 12 2.85 -14.27 -35.87
N GLY A 13 1.60 -13.82 -35.93
CA GLY A 13 1.07 -12.81 -35.04
C GLY A 13 1.38 -13.19 -33.59
N TYR A 14 1.95 -12.24 -32.85
CA TYR A 14 2.12 -12.36 -31.43
C TYR A 14 0.73 -12.24 -30.77
N PRO A 15 0.25 -13.24 -30.01
CA PRO A 15 -1.01 -13.11 -29.31
C PRO A 15 -0.85 -12.12 -28.16
N GLU A 16 -1.72 -11.11 -28.11
CA GLU A 16 -1.92 -10.29 -26.91
C GLU A 16 -2.44 -11.20 -25.79
N GLY A 17 -1.64 -11.37 -24.73
CA GLY A 17 -1.96 -12.28 -23.64
C GLY A 17 -1.08 -12.08 -22.40
N HIS A 18 -1.54 -11.23 -21.49
CA HIS A 18 -1.50 -11.36 -20.02
C HIS A 18 -0.43 -12.26 -19.36
N LEU A 19 0.88 -11.97 -19.50
CA LEU A 19 1.87 -12.66 -18.65
C LEU A 19 3.16 -11.86 -18.41
N LYS A 20 3.11 -10.86 -17.50
CA LYS A 20 4.26 -10.36 -16.69
C LYS A 20 3.79 -9.60 -15.43
N VAL A 21 2.80 -10.12 -14.71
CA VAL A 21 2.38 -9.56 -13.40
C VAL A 21 2.23 -10.72 -12.42
N ASP A 22 3.35 -11.29 -11.97
CA ASP A 22 3.37 -12.14 -10.76
C ASP A 22 4.82 -12.43 -10.31
N SER A 23 5.80 -12.52 -11.19
CA SER A 23 7.18 -12.85 -10.79
C SER A 23 7.98 -11.72 -10.13
N LEU A 24 7.41 -10.50 -10.01
CA LEU A 24 8.07 -9.33 -9.39
C LEU A 24 7.46 -8.95 -8.02
N GLU A 25 6.25 -9.40 -7.70
CA GLU A 25 5.65 -9.22 -6.36
C GLU A 25 6.20 -10.25 -5.35
N PHE A 26 6.65 -11.42 -5.81
CA PHE A 26 7.24 -12.44 -4.94
C PHE A 26 8.62 -12.06 -4.35
N ILE A 27 9.37 -11.13 -4.96
CA ILE A 27 10.68 -10.70 -4.47
C ILE A 27 10.60 -9.38 -3.68
N HIS A 28 9.59 -8.54 -3.95
CA HIS A 28 9.35 -7.27 -3.24
C HIS A 28 7.96 -7.25 -2.61
N GLY A 29 7.68 -8.19 -1.70
CA GLY A 29 6.46 -8.15 -0.92
C GLY A 29 6.31 -6.78 -0.24
N THR A 30 5.15 -6.14 -0.44
CA THR A 30 4.84 -4.85 0.18
C THR A 30 4.17 -5.08 1.54
N CYS A 31 4.35 -4.14 2.46
CA CYS A 31 3.65 -4.19 3.74
C CYS A 31 2.14 -4.20 3.55
N ILE A 32 1.47 -5.17 4.14
CA ILE A 32 0.00 -5.21 4.20
C ILE A 32 -0.45 -4.52 5.49
N PHE A 33 -1.32 -3.53 5.35
CA PHE A 33 -1.98 -2.87 6.46
C PHE A 33 -3.50 -2.86 6.24
N PRO A 34 -4.31 -3.16 7.27
CA PRO A 34 -3.87 -3.70 8.56
C PRO A 34 -3.38 -5.16 8.46
N PHE A 35 -2.55 -5.59 9.41
CA PHE A 35 -2.20 -7.01 9.57
C PHE A 35 -2.39 -7.48 11.02
N VAL A 36 -2.76 -8.76 11.18
CA VAL A 36 -2.95 -9.44 12.46
C VAL A 36 -1.63 -10.08 12.88
N TYR A 37 -1.18 -9.81 14.10
CA TYR A 37 -0.02 -10.45 14.71
C TYR A 37 -0.24 -10.66 16.21
N GLY A 38 -0.14 -11.91 16.68
CA GLY A 38 -0.59 -12.28 18.02
C GLY A 38 -2.06 -11.92 18.20
N ASP A 39 -2.38 -11.22 19.30
CA ASP A 39 -3.75 -10.77 19.61
C ASP A 39 -4.07 -9.36 19.08
N GLY A 40 -3.17 -8.78 18.27
CA GLY A 40 -3.25 -7.39 17.81
C GLY A 40 -3.51 -7.24 16.31
N ILE A 41 -4.14 -6.11 15.95
CA ILE A 41 -4.28 -5.63 14.56
C ILE A 41 -3.45 -4.34 14.41
N TYR A 42 -2.54 -4.33 13.46
CA TYR A 42 -1.55 -3.26 13.28
C TYR A 42 -1.73 -2.55 11.94
N TYR A 43 -1.74 -1.23 11.99
CA TYR A 43 -2.01 -0.34 10.85
C TYR A 43 -0.76 0.39 10.36
N ASN A 44 0.39 0.08 10.94
CA ASN A 44 1.70 0.67 10.66
C ASN A 44 2.78 -0.36 11.00
N CYS A 45 4.02 -0.09 10.58
CA CYS A 45 5.16 -0.90 10.98
C CYS A 45 5.30 -0.94 12.50
N ILE A 46 5.67 -2.10 13.04
CA ILE A 46 5.79 -2.33 14.48
C ILE A 46 7.21 -2.75 14.84
N SER A 47 7.63 -2.46 16.06
CA SER A 47 8.91 -2.89 16.63
C SER A 47 8.76 -4.05 17.63
N ILE A 48 7.62 -4.74 17.62
CA ILE A 48 7.36 -5.83 18.56
C ILE A 48 8.38 -6.95 18.32
N HIS A 49 9.10 -7.33 19.37
CA HIS A 49 10.16 -8.35 19.36
C HIS A 49 11.29 -8.08 18.34
N SER A 50 11.55 -6.82 18.00
CA SER A 50 12.57 -6.43 17.03
C SER A 50 13.16 -5.06 17.36
N ASP A 51 14.46 -4.89 17.11
CA ASP A 51 15.11 -3.57 17.23
C ASP A 51 14.73 -2.62 16.07
N TYR A 52 14.20 -3.17 14.97
CA TYR A 52 13.78 -2.43 13.79
C TYR A 52 12.29 -2.60 13.50
N ASP A 53 11.67 -1.54 12.98
CA ASP A 53 10.29 -1.56 12.53
C ASP A 53 10.11 -2.55 11.37
N TRP A 54 9.08 -3.39 11.47
CA TRP A 54 8.75 -4.42 10.49
C TRP A 54 7.24 -4.48 10.22
N CYS A 55 6.87 -5.14 9.14
CA CYS A 55 5.49 -5.37 8.74
C CYS A 55 5.29 -6.80 8.23
N SER A 56 4.05 -7.28 8.28
CA SER A 56 3.69 -8.52 7.59
C SER A 56 3.44 -8.25 6.10
N LEU A 57 3.72 -9.29 5.31
CA LEU A 57 3.38 -9.35 3.89
C LEU A 57 2.01 -10.03 3.66
N ASP A 58 1.31 -10.36 4.75
CA ASP A 58 0.02 -11.03 4.81
C ASP A 58 -0.91 -10.21 5.73
N ASP A 59 -2.22 -10.30 5.51
CA ASP A 59 -3.21 -9.70 6.40
C ASP A 59 -3.29 -10.43 7.75
N HIS A 60 -2.98 -11.72 7.77
CA HIS A 60 -2.80 -12.54 8.96
C HIS A 60 -1.38 -13.08 8.95
N PHE A 61 -0.61 -12.81 10.00
CA PHE A 61 0.80 -13.17 10.02
C PHE A 61 1.01 -14.68 9.88
N GLN A 62 1.61 -15.09 8.76
CA GLN A 62 1.95 -16.47 8.43
C GLN A 62 3.46 -16.74 8.45
N GLY A 63 4.24 -15.79 8.99
CA GLY A 63 5.70 -15.86 9.01
C GLY A 63 6.40 -15.12 7.87
N ARG A 64 5.67 -14.53 6.92
CA ARG A 64 6.24 -13.62 5.93
C ARG A 64 6.23 -12.19 6.43
N TRP A 65 7.42 -11.60 6.46
CA TRP A 65 7.64 -10.23 6.95
C TRP A 65 8.89 -9.61 6.31
N ARG A 66 9.02 -8.30 6.46
CA ARG A 66 10.23 -7.54 6.13
C ARG A 66 10.40 -6.35 7.07
N TYR A 67 11.62 -5.85 7.16
CA TYR A 67 11.86 -4.53 7.76
C TYR A 67 11.25 -3.43 6.90
N CYS A 68 10.65 -2.46 7.57
CA CYS A 68 10.09 -1.30 6.91
C CYS A 68 11.19 -0.33 6.48
N THR A 69 10.88 0.38 5.40
CA THR A 69 11.68 1.47 4.85
C THR A 69 10.84 2.73 4.77
N GLY A 70 11.44 3.86 4.38
CA GLY A 70 10.69 5.09 4.13
C GLY A 70 9.63 4.97 3.01
N LEU A 71 9.64 3.88 2.24
CA LEU A 71 8.66 3.57 1.20
C LEU A 71 7.46 2.77 1.72
N ASP A 72 7.46 2.40 3.01
CA ASP A 72 6.41 1.62 3.65
C ASP A 72 5.50 2.45 4.59
N PRO A 73 5.15 3.73 4.30
CA PRO A 73 4.25 4.47 5.19
C PRO A 73 2.84 3.88 5.08
N PRO A 74 2.11 3.75 6.20
CA PRO A 74 0.72 3.30 6.14
C PRO A 74 -0.13 4.27 5.32
N LYS A 75 -1.13 3.77 4.60
CA LYS A 75 -1.95 4.61 3.72
C LYS A 75 -3.13 5.21 4.49
N CYS A 76 -3.47 6.45 4.16
CA CYS A 76 -4.71 7.04 4.63
C CYS A 76 -5.90 6.28 4.05
N ILE A 77 -6.95 6.08 4.84
CA ILE A 77 -8.23 5.59 4.35
C ILE A 77 -9.14 6.80 4.09
N PHE A 78 -9.73 6.85 2.90
CA PHE A 78 -10.68 7.88 2.50
C PHE A 78 -11.93 7.23 1.88
N PRO A 79 -13.13 7.77 2.16
CA PRO A 79 -13.38 8.76 3.21
C PRO A 79 -13.24 8.16 4.61
N PHE A 80 -12.92 8.99 5.60
CA PHE A 80 -12.96 8.58 7.02
C PHE A 80 -13.86 9.50 7.84
N THR A 81 -14.44 8.95 8.92
CA THR A 81 -15.34 9.67 9.82
C THR A 81 -14.59 10.21 11.04
N PHE A 82 -14.66 11.52 11.28
CA PHE A 82 -14.15 12.16 12.50
C PHE A 82 -15.15 13.19 13.02
N ARG A 83 -15.52 13.07 14.31
CA ARG A 83 -16.54 13.90 14.98
C ARG A 83 -17.84 14.00 14.17
N LYS A 84 -18.33 12.84 13.70
CA LYS A 84 -19.55 12.71 12.88
C LYS A 84 -19.50 13.46 11.54
N LYS A 85 -18.31 13.72 11.00
CA LYS A 85 -18.11 14.35 9.69
C LYS A 85 -17.20 13.48 8.83
N LEU A 86 -17.50 13.39 7.54
CA LEU A 86 -16.68 12.71 6.55
C LEU A 86 -15.55 13.60 6.06
N PHE A 87 -14.36 13.02 5.93
CA PHE A 87 -13.16 13.66 5.40
C PHE A 87 -12.63 12.84 4.23
N TYR A 88 -12.41 13.52 3.10
CA TYR A 88 -11.90 12.92 1.85
C TYR A 88 -10.42 13.25 1.59
N ASN A 89 -9.82 14.06 2.46
CA ASN A 89 -8.44 14.51 2.37
C ASN A 89 -7.89 14.66 3.80
N CYS A 90 -6.57 14.82 3.91
CA CYS A 90 -5.93 15.16 5.18
C CYS A 90 -6.56 16.43 5.78
N THR A 91 -6.83 16.40 7.08
CA THR A 91 -7.45 17.49 7.81
C THR A 91 -6.50 18.05 8.86
N LYS A 92 -6.60 19.35 9.14
CA LYS A 92 -5.92 19.97 10.30
C LYS A 92 -6.83 20.04 11.53
N LYS A 93 -8.10 19.66 11.39
CA LYS A 93 -9.09 19.77 12.47
C LYS A 93 -8.69 18.86 13.64
N GLY A 94 -8.74 19.42 14.85
CA GLY A 94 -8.48 18.67 16.08
C GLY A 94 -7.01 18.40 16.38
N TYR A 95 -6.07 18.92 15.59
CA TYR A 95 -4.63 18.74 15.81
C TYR A 95 -3.96 20.07 16.19
N ILE A 96 -3.04 20.02 17.15
CA ILE A 96 -2.29 21.20 17.63
C ILE A 96 -1.09 21.42 16.69
N LEU A 97 -0.64 22.67 16.51
CA LEU A 97 0.52 23.03 15.66
C LEU A 97 0.32 22.95 14.13
N ASN A 98 -0.92 23.11 13.61
CA ASN A 98 -1.20 23.25 12.17
C ASN A 98 -0.78 22.07 11.26
N ARG A 99 -0.45 20.91 11.84
CA ARG A 99 -0.11 19.69 11.10
C ARG A 99 -1.40 19.00 10.61
N SER A 100 -1.39 18.53 9.37
CA SER A 100 -2.49 17.76 8.81
C SER A 100 -2.33 16.27 9.11
N TRP A 101 -3.45 15.58 9.22
CA TRP A 101 -3.52 14.15 9.52
C TRP A 101 -4.64 13.48 8.74
N CYS A 102 -4.59 12.16 8.66
CA CYS A 102 -5.63 11.32 8.08
C CYS A 102 -5.84 10.07 8.94
N SER A 103 -7.01 9.47 8.88
CA SER A 103 -7.26 8.19 9.54
C SER A 103 -6.66 7.03 8.75
N LEU A 104 -6.31 5.96 9.48
CA LEU A 104 -5.94 4.67 8.93
C LEU A 104 -7.12 3.69 8.91
N THR A 105 -8.32 4.14 9.32
CA THR A 105 -9.58 3.38 9.29
C THR A 105 -10.70 4.22 8.68
N ASP A 106 -11.85 3.60 8.42
CA ASP A 106 -13.07 4.25 7.95
C ASP A 106 -13.75 5.09 9.06
N ASP A 107 -13.63 4.68 10.32
CA ASP A 107 -14.13 5.41 11.48
C ASP A 107 -13.04 5.68 12.53
N TYR A 108 -12.44 6.86 12.43
CA TYR A 108 -11.47 7.34 13.42
C TYR A 108 -12.08 7.41 14.83
N ASN A 109 -13.37 7.70 14.97
CA ASN A 109 -13.97 7.86 16.30
C ASN A 109 -14.04 6.53 17.05
N ARG A 110 -14.18 5.43 16.30
CA ARG A 110 -14.16 4.06 16.83
C ARG A 110 -12.74 3.59 17.09
N ASP A 111 -11.85 3.74 16.11
CA ASP A 111 -10.58 3.02 16.12
C ASP A 111 -9.39 3.87 16.60
N GLY A 112 -9.51 5.19 16.52
CA GLY A 112 -8.48 6.15 16.94
C GLY A 112 -7.16 6.04 16.15
N LYS A 113 -7.14 5.34 15.01
CA LYS A 113 -5.93 5.12 14.20
C LYS A 113 -5.73 6.23 13.18
N TRP A 114 -4.53 6.79 13.14
CA TRP A 114 -4.21 7.92 12.27
C TRP A 114 -2.71 8.00 11.99
N LYS A 115 -2.36 8.80 10.97
CA LYS A 115 -0.98 9.25 10.75
C LYS A 115 -0.94 10.74 10.43
N GLN A 116 0.21 11.35 10.68
CA GLN A 116 0.49 12.68 10.15
C GLN A 116 0.63 12.58 8.63
N CYS A 117 0.02 13.51 7.90
CA CYS A 117 0.25 13.64 6.48
C CYS A 117 1.57 14.39 6.22
N SER A 118 2.30 13.97 5.18
CA SER A 118 3.52 14.66 4.76
C SER A 118 3.18 16.11 4.36
N PRO A 119 4.01 17.09 4.75
CA PRO A 119 3.81 18.50 4.36
C PRO A 119 4.08 18.74 2.87
N HIS A 120 4.73 17.80 2.19
CA HIS A 120 5.05 17.86 0.77
C HIS A 120 4.09 16.95 0.00
N LYS A 121 3.38 17.55 -0.96
CA LYS A 121 2.48 16.90 -1.91
C LYS A 121 3.16 16.83 -3.26
#